data_AF-A0A136HC05-F1
#
_entry.id   AF-A0A136HC05-F1
#
_cell.length_a   1.000
_cell.length_b   1.000
_cell.length_c   1.000
_cell.angle_alpha   90.00
_cell.angle_beta   90.00
_cell.angle_gamma   90.00
#
_symmetry.space_group_name_H-M   'P 1'
#
loop_
_entity.id
_entity.type
_entity.pdbx_description
1 polymer ?
#
loop_
_entity_poly.entity_id
_entity_poly.type
_entity_poly.pdbx_seq_one_letter_code
_entity_poly.pdbx_strand_id
1 'polypeptide(L)'
;MPKLIKDFRNYQFVYYWYEKDAGKVSPYFPTLNHAEDWFVQQQRVNYPGPERRKPACDKHHTTRRRAADTTIKVDLDISREKISELKQLLIA
;
A
#
# COMPACT_ATOMS: atom_id res chain seq x y z
N MET A 1 -17.79 -12.70 12.85
CA MET A 1 -16.32 -12.58 12.96
C MET A 1 -15.70 -13.52 11.94
N PRO A 2 -15.09 -12.98 10.88
CA PRO A 2 -14.46 -13.77 9.83
C PRO A 2 -13.33 -14.62 10.39
N LYS A 3 -13.21 -15.86 9.90
CA LYS A 3 -12.09 -16.75 10.19
C LYS A 3 -11.24 -16.90 8.94
N LEU A 4 -9.93 -16.89 9.12
CA LEU A 4 -8.99 -17.15 8.04
C LEU A 4 -8.84 -18.66 7.84
N ILE A 5 -9.01 -19.12 6.60
CA ILE A 5 -8.86 -20.52 6.21
C ILE A 5 -7.62 -20.64 5.33
N LYS A 6 -6.79 -21.64 5.63
CA LYS A 6 -5.69 -22.11 4.78
C LYS A 6 -6.18 -23.37 4.05
N ASP A 7 -6.14 -23.33 2.74
CA ASP A 7 -6.57 -24.41 1.85
C ASP A 7 -5.43 -24.79 0.90
N PHE A 8 -5.47 -26.00 0.33
CA PHE A 8 -4.49 -26.46 -0.63
C PHE A 8 -5.20 -26.78 -1.95
N ARG A 9 -5.03 -25.91 -2.94
CA ARG A 9 -5.70 -26.01 -4.25
C ARG A 9 -4.68 -25.89 -5.37
N ASN A 10 -4.84 -26.72 -6.40
CA ASN A 10 -3.97 -26.69 -7.59
C ASN A 10 -2.48 -26.69 -7.24
N TYR A 11 -2.08 -27.53 -6.28
CA TYR A 11 -0.70 -27.63 -5.78
C TYR A 11 -0.14 -26.36 -5.13
N GLN A 12 -1.00 -25.44 -4.68
CA GLN A 12 -0.62 -24.20 -4.01
C GLN A 12 -1.40 -24.00 -2.72
N PHE A 13 -0.74 -23.42 -1.72
CA PHE A 13 -1.42 -22.95 -0.52
C PHE A 13 -2.17 -21.65 -0.82
N VAL A 14 -3.44 -21.62 -0.46
CA VAL A 14 -4.33 -20.48 -0.68
C VAL A 14 -4.98 -20.09 0.63
N TYR A 15 -5.08 -18.79 0.87
CA TYR A 15 -5.66 -18.19 2.06
C TYR A 15 -6.91 -17.40 1.69
N TYR A 16 -7.97 -17.53 2.48
CA TYR A 16 -9.17 -16.70 2.30
C TYR A 16 -9.97 -16.57 3.60
N TRP A 17 -10.75 -15.50 3.69
CA TRP A 17 -11.63 -15.21 4.82
C TRP A 17 -13.02 -15.80 4.58
N TYR A 18 -13.53 -16.44 5.62
CA TYR A 18 -14.84 -17.06 5.65
C TYR A 18 -15.64 -16.55 6.86
N GLU A 19 -16.90 -16.21 6.63
CA GLU A 19 -17.85 -15.83 7.67
C GLU A 19 -19.02 -16.81 7.67
N LYS A 20 -19.50 -17.19 8.86
CA LYS A 20 -20.52 -18.23 9.01
C LYS A 20 -21.82 -17.92 8.28
N ASP A 21 -22.19 -16.64 8.20
CA ASP A 21 -23.49 -16.21 7.68
C ASP A 21 -23.42 -15.85 6.19
N ALA A 22 -22.28 -15.30 5.73
CA ALA A 22 -22.09 -14.83 4.35
C ALA A 22 -21.31 -15.82 3.46
N GLY A 23 -20.69 -16.84 4.06
CA GLY A 23 -19.80 -17.76 3.36
C GLY A 23 -18.42 -17.14 3.09
N LYS A 24 -17.90 -17.31 1.87
CA LYS A 24 -16.59 -16.78 1.49
C LYS A 24 -16.68 -15.28 1.23
N VAL A 25 -15.96 -14.50 2.03
CA VAL A 25 -16.01 -13.02 1.97
C VAL A 25 -14.86 -12.46 1.14
N SER A 26 -13.72 -13.16 1.07
CA SER A 26 -12.53 -12.65 0.36
C SER A 26 -12.18 -13.44 -0.90
N PRO A 27 -11.35 -12.84 -1.79
CA PRO A 27 -10.60 -13.57 -2.80
C PRO A 27 -9.63 -14.58 -2.20
N TYR A 28 -9.02 -15.37 -3.10
CA TYR A 28 -7.94 -16.30 -2.80
C TYR A 28 -6.60 -15.57 -2.80
N PHE A 29 -5.86 -15.67 -1.69
CA PHE A 29 -4.56 -15.05 -1.52
C PHE A 29 -3.45 -16.10 -1.52
N PRO A 30 -2.30 -15.82 -2.15
CA PRO A 30 -1.19 -16.78 -2.21
C PRO A 30 -0.36 -16.80 -0.92
N THR A 31 -0.41 -15.75 -0.10
CA THR A 31 0.36 -15.64 1.15
C THR A 31 -0.53 -15.18 2.31
N LEU A 32 -0.08 -15.46 3.53
CA LEU A 32 -0.73 -15.01 4.76
C LEU A 32 -0.80 -13.48 4.83
N ASN A 33 0.32 -12.81 4.53
CA ASN A 33 0.44 -11.35 4.59
C ASN A 33 -0.60 -10.65 3.70
N HIS A 34 -0.83 -11.16 2.49
CA HIS A 34 -1.85 -10.59 1.60
C HIS A 34 -3.28 -10.74 2.16
N ALA A 35 -3.57 -11.86 2.83
CA ALA A 35 -4.87 -12.05 3.46
C ALA A 35 -5.08 -11.10 4.65
N GLU A 36 -4.04 -10.86 5.45
CA GLU A 36 -4.06 -9.91 6.56
C GLU A 36 -4.21 -8.46 6.08
N ASP A 37 -3.44 -8.05 5.07
CA ASP A 37 -3.53 -6.73 4.45
C ASP A 37 -4.94 -6.45 3.94
N TRP A 38 -5.54 -7.43 3.25
CA TRP A 38 -6.91 -7.31 2.78
C TRP A 38 -7.89 -7.10 3.94
N PHE A 39 -7.74 -7.82 5.05
CA PHE A 39 -8.63 -7.67 6.20
C PHE A 39 -8.55 -6.26 6.80
N VAL A 40 -7.34 -5.72 6.94
CA VAL A 40 -7.12 -4.34 7.41
C VAL A 40 -7.74 -3.34 6.44
N GLN A 41 -7.60 -3.55 5.13
CA GLN A 41 -8.23 -2.69 4.12
C GLN A 41 -9.76 -2.73 4.22
N GLN A 42 -10.35 -3.91 4.36
CA GLN A 42 -11.81 -4.04 4.52
C GLN A 42 -12.32 -3.37 5.78
N GLN A 43 -11.60 -3.49 6.91
CA GLN A 43 -11.95 -2.77 8.13
C GLN A 43 -11.97 -1.26 7.92
N ARG A 44 -11.03 -0.70 7.14
CA ARG A 44 -11.00 0.72 6.81
C ARG A 44 -12.15 1.13 5.91
N VAL A 45 -12.47 0.34 4.89
CA VAL A 45 -13.61 0.59 3.99
C VAL A 45 -14.93 0.57 4.77
N ASN A 46 -15.08 -0.37 5.69
CA ASN A 46 -16.27 -0.51 6.52
C ASN A 46 -16.29 0.44 7.73
N TYR A 47 -15.25 1.24 7.95
CA TYR A 47 -15.20 2.17 9.07
C TYR A 47 -16.06 3.41 8.73
N PRO A 48 -17.18 3.64 9.44
CA PRO A 48 -18.10 4.73 9.11
C PRO A 48 -17.61 6.10 9.61
N GLY A 49 -16.62 6.11 10.51
CA GLY A 49 -16.16 7.33 11.16
C GLY A 49 -15.17 8.14 10.31
N PRO A 50 -14.99 9.43 10.61
CA PRO A 50 -13.93 10.22 10.01
C PRO A 50 -12.56 9.65 10.40
N GLU A 51 -11.62 9.62 9.44
CA GLU A 51 -10.23 9.19 9.66
C GLU A 51 -9.64 9.94 10.87
N ARG A 52 -9.30 9.20 11.93
CA ARG A 52 -8.82 9.78 13.19
C ARG A 52 -7.38 10.26 13.10
N ARG A 53 -6.61 9.80 12.12
CA ARG A 53 -5.25 10.29 11.87
C ARG A 53 -5.34 11.68 11.25
N LYS A 54 -5.13 12.71 12.07
CA LYS A 54 -4.75 14.01 11.53
C LYS A 54 -3.36 13.87 10.91
N PRO A 55 -3.14 14.29 9.65
CA PRO A 55 -1.77 14.44 9.18
C PRO A 55 -1.06 15.34 10.18
N ALA A 56 0.14 14.96 10.62
CA ALA A 56 1.01 15.83 11.38
C ALA A 56 1.50 16.94 10.44
N CYS A 57 0.59 17.82 10.04
CA CYS A 57 0.86 19.10 9.42
C CYS A 57 1.26 20.06 10.54
N ASP A 58 2.37 19.76 11.21
CA ASP A 58 3.05 20.76 11.99
C ASP A 58 3.84 21.63 11.01
N LYS A 59 3.36 22.87 10.79
CA LYS A 59 4.09 23.88 10.00
C LYS A 59 5.48 24.18 10.57
N HIS A 60 5.74 23.81 11.82
CA HIS A 60 6.99 24.03 12.54
C HIS A 60 7.96 22.82 12.54
N HIS A 61 7.56 21.67 11.98
CA HIS A 61 8.38 20.45 12.00
C HIS A 61 9.36 20.33 10.80
N THR A 62 9.29 21.26 9.85
CA THR A 62 10.21 21.32 8.70
C THR A 62 11.65 21.65 9.11
N THR A 63 11.84 22.41 10.20
CA THR A 63 13.17 22.83 10.68
C THR A 63 13.93 21.71 11.41
N ARG A 64 13.26 20.62 11.81
CA ARG A 64 13.83 19.54 12.63
C ARG A 64 13.96 18.19 11.94
N ARG A 65 13.64 18.13 10.64
CA ARG A 65 13.83 16.93 9.81
C ARG A 65 15.32 16.71 9.55
N ARG A 66 15.79 15.46 9.57
CA ARG A 66 17.17 15.15 9.19
C ARG A 66 17.33 15.50 7.70
N ALA A 67 18.54 15.80 7.24
CA ALA A 67 18.78 16.10 5.82
C ALA A 67 18.21 15.02 4.86
N ALA A 68 18.14 13.77 5.33
CA ALA A 68 17.55 12.63 4.62
C ALA A 68 16.01 12.64 4.49
N ASP A 69 15.29 13.41 5.31
CA ASP A 69 13.82 13.50 5.29
C ASP A 69 13.32 14.65 4.39
N THR A 70 14.22 15.24 3.59
CA THR A 70 13.90 16.27 2.62
C THR A 70 13.02 15.67 1.52
N THR A 71 11.96 16.38 1.14
CA THR A 71 11.09 15.93 0.05
C THR A 71 11.88 15.96 -1.25
N ILE A 72 12.17 14.77 -1.79
CA ILE A 72 12.80 14.64 -3.09
C ILE A 72 11.84 15.24 -4.12
N LYS A 73 12.28 16.31 -4.79
CA LYS A 73 11.54 16.85 -5.93
C LYS A 73 11.71 15.88 -7.08
N VAL A 74 10.74 14.99 -7.23
CA VAL A 74 10.67 14.07 -8.37
C VAL A 74 10.09 14.84 -9.54
N ASP A 75 10.86 14.93 -10.61
CA ASP A 75 10.37 15.42 -11.89
C ASP A 75 9.52 14.33 -12.54
N LEU A 76 8.24 14.62 -12.76
CA LEU A 76 7.28 13.67 -13.33
C LEU A 76 7.23 13.74 -14.86
N ASP A 77 7.98 14.65 -15.47
CA ASP A 77 8.07 14.75 -16.92
C ASP A 77 9.04 13.69 -17.45
N ILE A 78 8.47 12.65 -18.04
CA ILE A 78 9.18 11.51 -18.65
C ILE A 78 9.15 11.65 -20.18
N SER A 79 9.08 12.88 -20.69
CA SER A 79 9.17 13.15 -22.13
C SER A 79 10.49 12.63 -22.71
N ARG A 80 10.43 12.19 -23.97
CA ARG A 80 11.59 11.59 -24.67
C ARG A 80 12.74 12.59 -24.81
N GLU A 81 12.41 13.86 -25.03
CA GLU A 81 13.35 14.98 -25.19
C GLU A 81 14.17 15.17 -23.91
N LYS A 82 13.50 15.31 -22.76
CA LYS A 82 14.14 15.49 -21.46
C LYS A 82 15.04 14.33 -21.04
N ILE A 83 14.61 13.10 -21.33
CA ILE A 83 15.45 11.91 -21.07
C ILE A 83 16.71 11.93 -21.94
N SER A 84 16.61 12.39 -23.19
CA SER A 84 17.75 12.46 -24.10
C SER A 84 18.78 13.51 -23.65
N GLU A 85 18.34 14.67 -23.17
CA GLU A 85 19.19 15.72 -22.60
C GLU A 85 19.90 15.23 -21.34
N LEU A 86 19.17 14.59 -20.41
CA LEU A 86 19.76 14.03 -19.19
C LEU A 86 20.82 12.96 -19.49
N LYS A 87 20.61 12.15 -20.52
CA LYS A 87 21.60 11.15 -20.96
C LYS A 87 22.86 11.79 -21.52
N GLN A 88 22.75 12.90 -22.25
CA GLN A 88 23.90 13.62 -22.80
C GLN A 88 24.73 14.27 -21.68
N LEU A 89 24.08 14.88 -20.68
CA LEU A 89 24.74 15.50 -19.54
C LEU A 89 25.51 14.52 -18.64
N LEU A 90 25.13 13.24 -18.62
CA LEU A 90 25.75 12.21 -17.79
C LEU A 90 27.02 11.61 -18.41
N ILE A 91 27.25 11.87 -19.71
CA ILE A 91 28.38 11.35 -20.49
C ILE A 91 29.51 12.39 -20.62
N ALA A 92 29.26 13.65 -20.27
CA ALA A 92 30.25 14.73 -20.22
C ALA A 92 30.95 14.80 -18.85
#